data_AF-A0A7X3I3F5-F1
#
_entry.id   AF-A0A7X3I3F5-F1
#
_cell.length_a   1.000
_cell.length_b   1.000
_cell.length_c   1.000
_cell.angle_alpha   90.00
_cell.angle_beta   90.00
_cell.angle_gamma   90.00
#
_symmetry.space_group_name_H-M   'P 1'
#
loop_
_entity.id
_entity.type
_entity.pdbx_description
1 polymer ?
#
loop_
_entity_poly.entity_id
_entity_poly.type
_entity_poly.pdbx_seq_one_letter_code
_entity_poly.pdbx_strand_id
1 'polypeptide(L)'
;MTPADRDRFEKCLTLAAQGATSGERAAAQAAAARIAAGAGLTLAEAMRAIRPSRPEAAPRPTPRRAYAWAQPKEPVKPITVEELLRQKAETEAWRKRAAARAKRRSRQAQPDQEAYMAAQRARQAERDRAWAQARAAAEPDDP
;
A
#
# COMPACT_ATOMS: atom_id res chain seq x y z
N MET A 1 45.49 17.20 14.96
CA MET A 1 44.54 16.14 14.59
C MET A 1 43.61 16.68 13.50
N THR A 2 43.48 16.00 12.36
CA THR A 2 42.58 16.46 11.27
C THR A 2 41.11 16.17 11.61
N PRO A 3 40.13 16.80 10.93
CA PRO A 3 38.70 16.46 11.11
C PRO A 3 38.39 14.97 10.88
N ALA A 4 39.02 14.35 9.88
CA ALA A 4 38.84 12.92 9.61
C ALA A 4 39.47 12.03 10.71
N ASP A 5 40.59 12.45 11.30
CA ASP A 5 41.17 11.75 12.46
C ASP A 5 40.27 11.87 13.69
N ARG A 6 39.66 13.04 13.88
CA ARG A 6 38.70 13.28 14.95
C ARG A 6 37.50 12.34 14.85
N ASP A 7 36.87 12.24 13.68
CA ASP A 7 35.72 11.36 13.48
C ASP A 7 36.07 9.88 13.73
N ARG A 8 37.25 9.45 13.26
CA ARG A 8 37.75 8.08 13.50
C ARG A 8 38.01 7.84 14.98
N PHE A 9 38.60 8.81 15.67
CA PHE A 9 38.86 8.76 17.10
C PHE A 9 37.56 8.66 17.91
N GLU A 10 36.55 9.48 17.59
CA GLU A 10 35.23 9.46 18.24
C GLU A 10 34.51 8.10 18.03
N LYS A 11 34.58 7.52 16.83
CA LYS A 11 34.05 6.18 16.55
C LYS A 11 34.78 5.10 17.37
N CYS A 12 36.10 5.16 17.45
CA CYS A 12 36.87 4.22 18.28
C CYS A 12 36.52 4.33 19.76
N LEU A 13 36.30 5.53 20.30
CA LEU A 13 35.86 5.69 21.69
C LEU A 13 34.44 5.16 21.93
N THR A 14 33.54 5.33 20.97
CA THR A 14 32.18 4.77 21.04
C THR A 14 32.24 3.24 21.08
N LEU A 15 33.04 2.63 20.21
CA LEU A 15 33.24 1.18 20.18
C LEU A 15 33.98 0.65 21.42
N ALA A 16 34.91 1.43 21.98
CA ALA A 16 35.57 1.10 23.24
C ALA A 16 34.60 1.06 24.44
N ALA A 17 33.54 1.88 24.41
CA ALA A 17 32.52 1.95 25.46
C ALA A 17 31.40 0.92 25.27
N GLN A 18 30.96 0.70 24.03
CA GLN A 18 29.73 -0.06 23.70
C GLN A 18 29.99 -1.36 22.92
N GLY A 19 31.25 -1.72 22.66
CA GLY A 19 31.62 -2.94 21.95
C GLY A 19 31.07 -4.20 22.64
N ALA A 20 30.55 -5.14 21.86
CA ALA A 20 29.83 -6.31 22.34
C ALA A 20 30.76 -7.26 23.11
N THR A 21 32.01 -7.40 22.64
CA THR A 21 33.01 -8.27 23.26
C THR A 21 34.14 -7.49 23.93
N SER A 22 34.83 -8.13 24.88
CA SER A 22 36.04 -7.55 25.51
C SER A 22 37.15 -7.29 24.48
N GLY A 23 37.30 -8.19 23.50
CA GLY A 23 38.27 -8.05 22.41
C GLY A 23 38.01 -6.84 21.52
N GLU A 24 36.75 -6.60 21.17
CA GLU A 24 36.35 -5.41 20.41
C GLU A 24 36.63 -4.11 21.17
N ARG A 25 36.29 -4.06 22.47
CA ARG A 25 36.55 -2.87 23.30
C ARG A 25 38.05 -2.61 23.42
N ALA A 26 38.86 -3.63 23.66
CA ALA A 26 40.31 -3.50 23.76
C ALA A 26 40.95 -3.06 22.42
N ALA A 27 40.52 -3.65 21.30
CA ALA A 27 41.00 -3.27 19.98
C ALA A 27 40.63 -1.82 19.63
N ALA A 28 39.43 -1.38 20.01
CA ALA A 28 38.97 -0.01 19.82
C ALA A 28 39.78 1.00 20.66
N GLN A 29 40.11 0.67 21.92
CA GLN A 29 41.00 1.50 22.75
C GLN A 29 42.41 1.61 22.15
N ALA A 30 42.97 0.50 21.68
CA ALA A 30 44.28 0.51 21.03
C ALA A 30 44.27 1.33 19.72
N ALA A 31 43.20 1.24 18.93
CA ALA A 31 43.03 2.05 17.73
C ALA A 31 42.91 3.55 18.05
N ALA A 32 42.13 3.92 19.07
CA ALA A 32 42.03 5.31 19.54
C ALA A 32 43.40 5.85 19.97
N ALA A 33 44.18 5.06 20.71
CA ALA A 33 45.52 5.46 21.15
C ALA A 33 46.48 5.71 19.96
N ARG A 34 46.43 4.88 18.91
CA ARG A 34 47.23 5.09 17.70
C ARG A 34 46.85 6.36 16.94
N ILE A 35 45.55 6.66 16.85
CA ILE A 35 45.07 7.89 16.20
C ILE A 35 45.53 9.12 16.98
N ALA A 36 45.42 9.10 18.31
CA ALA A 36 45.92 10.17 19.17
C ALA A 36 47.44 10.38 18.99
N ALA A 37 48.21 9.29 19.02
CA ALA A 37 49.66 9.34 18.83
C ALA A 37 50.06 9.87 17.44
N GLY A 38 49.34 9.48 16.38
CA GLY A 38 49.55 10.00 15.03
C GLY A 38 49.29 11.51 14.91
N ALA A 39 48.52 12.09 15.84
CA ALA A 39 48.31 13.52 15.95
C ALA A 39 49.25 14.22 16.95
N GLY A 40 50.23 13.51 17.52
CA GLY A 40 51.16 14.02 18.52
C GLY A 40 50.54 14.24 19.91
N LEU A 41 49.40 13.61 20.19
CA LEU A 41 48.67 13.75 21.45
C LEU A 41 48.70 12.46 22.26
N THR A 42 48.69 12.58 23.57
CA THR A 42 48.32 11.46 24.44
C THR A 42 46.83 11.14 24.29
N LEU A 43 46.43 9.90 24.62
CA LEU A 43 45.02 9.49 24.60
C LEU A 43 44.15 10.43 25.45
N ALA A 44 44.65 10.84 26.63
CA ALA A 44 43.93 11.75 27.53
C ALA A 44 43.78 13.16 26.96
N GLU A 45 44.81 13.70 26.30
CA GLU A 45 44.74 15.00 25.63
C GLU A 45 43.79 14.96 24.44
N ALA A 46 43.83 13.91 23.63
CA ALA A 46 42.91 13.71 22.53
C ALA A 46 41.46 13.63 23.03
N MET A 47 41.19 12.91 24.12
CA MET A 47 39.87 12.87 24.77
C MET A 47 39.41 14.25 25.26
N ARG A 48 40.32 15.08 25.78
CA ARG A 48 39.99 16.46 26.19
C ARG A 48 39.70 17.34 24.97
N ALA A 49 40.45 17.17 23.89
CA ALA A 49 40.30 17.96 22.65
C ALA A 49 38.99 17.68 21.92
N ILE A 50 38.44 16.46 22.02
CA ILE A 50 37.14 16.13 21.44
C ILE A 50 35.95 16.44 22.35
N ARG A 51 36.19 16.64 23.66
CA ARG A 51 35.11 16.91 24.61
C ARG A 51 34.41 18.20 24.16
N PRO A 52 33.14 18.15 23.74
CA PRO A 52 32.44 19.38 23.44
C PRO A 52 32.39 20.22 24.72
N SER A 53 32.77 21.49 24.62
CA SER A 53 32.35 22.49 25.62
C SER A 53 30.86 22.31 25.76
N ARG A 54 30.40 21.92 26.96
CA ARG A 54 29.00 21.57 27.21
C ARG A 54 28.16 22.75 26.73
N PRO A 55 27.40 22.63 25.62
CA PRO A 55 26.51 23.69 25.25
C PRO A 55 25.49 23.82 26.39
N GLU A 56 25.25 25.06 26.82
CA GLU A 56 24.19 25.39 27.75
C GLU A 56 22.92 24.68 27.28
N ALA A 57 22.27 23.96 28.20
CA ALA A 57 21.19 23.05 27.84
C ALA A 57 20.11 23.85 27.10
N ALA A 58 19.96 23.58 25.79
CA ALA A 58 18.92 24.19 25.00
C ALA A 58 17.57 23.96 25.72
N PRO A 59 16.68 24.97 25.75
CA PRO A 59 15.37 24.82 26.36
C PRO A 59 14.67 23.61 25.76
N ARG A 60 14.10 22.75 26.63
CA ARG A 60 13.40 21.55 26.19
C ARG A 60 12.33 21.97 25.17
N PRO A 61 12.23 21.30 24.01
CA PRO A 61 11.19 21.61 23.04
C PRO A 61 9.82 21.45 23.72
N THR A 62 8.92 22.38 23.43
CA THR A 62 7.52 22.27 23.86
C THR A 62 6.97 20.92 23.38
N PRO A 63 6.16 20.22 24.20
CA PRO A 63 5.61 18.93 23.81
C PRO A 63 4.85 19.10 22.49
N ARG A 64 5.25 18.32 21.48
CA ARG A 64 4.56 18.29 20.18
C ARG A 64 3.10 17.95 20.43
N ARG A 65 2.18 18.62 19.73
CA ARG A 65 0.75 18.30 19.77
C ARG A 65 0.58 16.79 19.60
N ALA A 66 -0.10 16.14 20.55
CA ALA A 66 -0.38 14.72 20.49
C ALA A 66 -1.15 14.42 19.20
N TYR A 67 -0.62 13.47 18.42
CA TYR A 67 -1.23 13.07 17.16
C TYR A 67 -2.63 12.50 17.41
N ALA A 68 -3.57 12.69 16.47
CA ALA A 68 -4.95 12.21 16.62
C ALA A 68 -5.04 10.70 16.89
N TRP A 69 -4.07 9.90 16.40
CA TRP A 69 -3.99 8.46 16.67
C TRP A 69 -3.48 8.11 18.07
N ALA A 70 -2.81 9.05 18.74
CA ALA A 70 -2.27 8.89 20.09
C ALA A 70 -3.30 9.27 21.18
N GLN A 71 -4.45 9.82 20.78
CA GLN A 71 -5.53 10.12 21.70
C GLN A 71 -6.36 8.86 21.99
N PRO A 72 -6.75 8.61 23.25
CA PRO A 72 -7.73 7.59 23.57
C PRO A 72 -9.01 7.82 22.75
N LYS A 73 -9.45 6.78 22.03
CA LYS A 73 -10.70 6.86 21.27
C LYS A 73 -11.87 6.92 22.25
N GLU A 74 -12.87 7.73 21.92
CA GLU A 74 -14.13 7.71 22.66
C GLU A 74 -14.75 6.31 22.64
N PRO A 75 -15.41 5.89 23.73
CA PRO A 75 -16.09 4.60 23.79
C PRO A 75 -17.20 4.55 22.74
N VAL A 76 -17.17 3.52 21.90
CA VAL A 76 -18.18 3.31 20.86
C VAL A 76 -19.50 2.94 21.50
N LYS A 77 -20.56 3.72 21.21
CA LYS A 77 -21.92 3.38 21.65
C LYS A 77 -22.39 2.14 20.89
N PRO A 78 -22.86 1.09 21.58
CA PRO A 78 -23.40 -0.09 20.90
C PRO A 78 -24.66 0.30 20.10
N ILE A 79 -24.77 -0.26 18.91
CA ILE A 79 -25.97 -0.10 18.08
C ILE A 79 -27.17 -0.76 18.78
N THR A 80 -28.32 -0.09 18.76
CA THR A 80 -29.56 -0.62 19.31
C THR A 80 -30.22 -1.58 18.33
N VAL A 81 -31.09 -2.46 18.85
CA VAL A 81 -31.87 -3.38 18.00
C VAL A 81 -32.79 -2.60 17.05
N GLU A 82 -33.37 -1.49 17.50
CA GLU A 82 -34.21 -0.60 16.68
C GLU A 82 -33.42 -0.02 15.49
N GLU A 83 -32.17 0.39 15.73
CA GLU A 83 -31.27 0.88 14.69
C GLU A 83 -30.95 -0.21 13.66
N LEU A 84 -30.70 -1.45 14.10
CA LEU A 84 -30.50 -2.58 13.19
C LEU A 84 -31.73 -2.85 12.32
N LEU A 85 -32.93 -2.81 12.91
CA LEU A 85 -34.17 -3.01 12.18
C LEU A 85 -34.41 -1.91 11.14
N ARG A 86 -34.13 -0.65 11.48
CA ARG A 86 -34.21 0.48 10.54
C ARG A 86 -33.26 0.27 9.36
N GLN A 87 -31.99 -0.02 9.63
CA GLN A 87 -30.98 -0.24 8.59
C GLN A 87 -31.34 -1.42 7.68
N LYS A 88 -31.90 -2.48 8.26
CA LYS A 88 -32.39 -3.64 7.50
C LYS A 88 -33.55 -3.25 6.58
N ALA A 89 -34.54 -2.51 7.09
CA ALA A 89 -35.67 -2.05 6.30
C ALA A 89 -35.24 -1.15 5.13
N GLU A 90 -34.29 -0.24 5.36
CA GLU A 90 -33.72 0.61 4.30
C GLU A 90 -33.01 -0.21 3.22
N THR A 91 -32.21 -1.20 3.64
CA THR A 91 -31.51 -2.10 2.73
C THR A 91 -32.48 -2.92 1.90
N GLU A 92 -33.53 -3.46 2.51
CA GLU A 92 -34.57 -4.22 1.81
C GLU A 92 -35.34 -3.33 0.82
N ALA A 93 -35.70 -2.11 1.20
CA ALA A 93 -36.36 -1.15 0.32
C ALA A 93 -35.46 -0.80 -0.89
N TRP A 94 -34.17 -0.58 -0.66
CA TRP A 94 -33.19 -0.36 -1.73
C TRP A 94 -33.11 -1.58 -2.66
N ARG A 95 -32.99 -2.80 -2.12
CA ARG A 95 -32.95 -4.04 -2.92
C ARG A 95 -34.21 -4.23 -3.77
N LYS A 96 -35.40 -3.99 -3.19
CA LYS A 96 -36.68 -4.04 -3.93
C LYS A 96 -36.70 -3.05 -5.09
N ARG A 97 -36.27 -1.80 -4.86
CA ARG A 97 -36.16 -0.78 -5.93
C ARG A 97 -35.16 -1.18 -7.01
N ALA A 98 -34.00 -1.71 -6.63
CA ALA A 98 -32.99 -2.16 -7.57
C ALA A 98 -33.51 -3.32 -8.46
N ALA A 99 -34.15 -4.33 -7.85
CA ALA A 99 -34.74 -5.45 -8.56
C ALA A 99 -35.85 -5.00 -9.53
N ALA A 100 -36.73 -4.08 -9.10
CA ALA A 100 -37.75 -3.51 -9.97
C ALA A 100 -37.14 -2.77 -11.18
N ARG A 101 -36.08 -2.00 -10.98
CA ARG A 101 -35.34 -1.34 -12.07
C ARG A 101 -34.68 -2.34 -13.02
N ALA A 102 -34.09 -3.41 -12.50
CA ALA A 102 -33.49 -4.47 -13.32
C ALA A 102 -34.54 -5.18 -14.17
N LYS A 103 -35.70 -5.54 -13.59
CA LYS A 103 -36.82 -6.16 -14.31
C LYS A 103 -37.36 -5.25 -15.42
N ARG A 104 -37.48 -3.95 -15.17
CA ARG A 104 -37.88 -2.98 -16.22
C ARG A 104 -36.86 -2.93 -17.37
N ARG A 105 -35.56 -2.89 -17.06
CA ARG A 105 -34.49 -2.91 -18.09
C ARG A 105 -34.51 -4.19 -18.91
N SER A 106 -34.63 -5.35 -18.28
CA SER A 106 -34.72 -6.63 -18.98
C SER A 106 -35.92 -6.68 -19.93
N ARG A 107 -37.10 -6.23 -19.49
CA ARG A 107 -38.29 -6.14 -20.35
C ARG A 107 -38.11 -5.20 -21.54
N GLN A 108 -37.33 -4.12 -21.38
CA GLN A 108 -37.04 -3.19 -22.47
C GLN A 108 -36.01 -3.74 -23.46
N ALA A 109 -35.03 -4.53 -23.01
CA ALA A 109 -33.99 -5.10 -23.88
C ALA A 109 -34.45 -6.35 -24.64
N GLN A 110 -35.46 -7.06 -24.12
CA GLN A 110 -36.02 -8.26 -24.74
C GLN A 110 -36.54 -8.07 -26.18
N PRO A 111 -37.33 -7.03 -26.53
CA PRO A 111 -37.79 -6.82 -27.90
C PRO A 111 -36.64 -6.58 -28.88
N ASP A 112 -35.60 -5.85 -28.47
CA ASP A 112 -34.44 -5.59 -29.33
C ASP A 112 -33.67 -6.89 -29.64
N GLN A 113 -33.54 -7.78 -28.64
CA GLN A 113 -32.93 -9.09 -28.82
C GLN A 113 -33.78 -9.99 -29.71
N GLU A 114 -35.09 -10.03 -29.50
CA GLU A 114 -36.02 -10.81 -30.33
C GLU A 114 -36.03 -10.33 -31.78
N ALA A 115 -36.02 -9.01 -32.01
CA ALA A 115 -35.94 -8.41 -33.33
C ALA A 115 -34.61 -8.75 -34.03
N TYR A 116 -33.49 -8.65 -33.31
CA TYR A 116 -32.18 -9.04 -33.82
C TYR A 116 -32.15 -10.52 -34.22
N MET A 117 -32.63 -11.41 -33.34
CA MET A 117 -32.66 -12.84 -33.61
C MET A 117 -33.63 -13.21 -34.74
N ALA A 118 -34.75 -12.49 -34.88
CA ALA A 118 -35.67 -12.65 -36.00
C ALA A 118 -35.02 -12.26 -37.34
N ALA A 119 -34.28 -11.15 -37.37
CA ALA A 119 -33.54 -10.72 -38.56
C ALA A 119 -32.45 -11.75 -38.97
N GLN A 120 -31.74 -12.33 -38.01
CA GLN A 120 -30.77 -13.41 -38.28
C GLN A 120 -31.43 -14.65 -38.86
N ARG A 121 -32.58 -15.08 -38.29
CA ARG A 121 -33.34 -16.21 -38.81
C ARG A 121 -33.87 -15.96 -40.22
N ALA A 122 -34.31 -14.73 -40.52
CA ALA A 122 -34.76 -14.36 -41.88
C ALA A 122 -33.62 -14.47 -42.89
N ARG A 123 -32.44 -13.90 -42.57
CA ARG A 123 -31.24 -14.01 -43.42
C ARG A 123 -30.79 -15.44 -43.63
N GLN A 124 -30.87 -16.29 -42.59
CA GLN A 124 -30.58 -17.71 -42.73
C GLN A 124 -31.57 -18.38 -43.69
N ALA A 125 -32.86 -18.14 -43.51
CA ALA A 125 -33.90 -18.73 -44.37
C ALA A 125 -33.75 -18.31 -45.84
N GLU A 126 -33.32 -17.08 -46.12
CA GLU A 126 -33.01 -16.63 -47.48
C GLU A 126 -31.83 -17.41 -48.08
N ARG A 127 -30.74 -17.58 -47.31
CA ARG A 127 -29.58 -18.38 -47.74
C ARG A 127 -29.95 -19.83 -47.98
N ASP A 128 -30.75 -20.43 -47.10
CA ASP A 128 -31.19 -21.81 -47.23
C ASP A 128 -32.06 -22.00 -48.47
N ARG A 129 -32.97 -21.04 -48.76
CA ARG A 129 -33.75 -21.03 -50.00
C ARG A 129 -32.88 -20.92 -51.23
N ALA A 130 -31.91 -20.00 -51.24
CA ALA A 130 -30.99 -19.83 -52.35
C ALA A 130 -30.13 -21.09 -52.58
N TRP A 131 -29.66 -21.71 -51.50
CA TRP A 131 -28.92 -22.97 -51.55
C TRP A 131 -29.78 -24.12 -52.11
N ALA A 132 -31.03 -24.26 -51.63
CA ALA A 132 -31.96 -25.28 -52.11
C ALA A 132 -32.30 -25.09 -53.60
N GLN A 133 -32.51 -23.85 -54.05
CA GLN A 133 -32.76 -23.54 -55.47
C GLN A 133 -31.53 -23.84 -56.34
N ALA A 134 -30.33 -23.49 -55.88
CA ALA A 134 -29.09 -23.79 -56.59
C ALA A 134 -28.84 -25.30 -56.69
N ARG A 135 -29.18 -26.07 -55.64
CA ARG A 135 -29.13 -27.53 -55.66
C ARG A 135 -30.13 -28.13 -56.63
N ALA A 136 -31.39 -27.68 -56.62
CA ALA A 136 -32.43 -28.15 -57.53
C ALA A 136 -32.11 -27.80 -59.00
N ALA A 137 -31.50 -26.65 -59.27
CA ALA A 137 -31.05 -26.27 -60.61
C ALA A 137 -29.79 -27.01 -61.08
N ALA A 138 -29.00 -27.55 -60.15
CA ALA A 138 -27.79 -28.33 -60.43
C ALA A 138 -28.05 -29.84 -60.54
N GLU A 139 -29.29 -30.29 -60.31
CA GLU A 139 -29.78 -31.64 -60.60
C GLU A 139 -30.56 -31.56 -61.93
N PRO A 140 -29.89 -31.61 -63.09
CA PRO A 140 -30.59 -31.76 -64.36
C PRO A 140 -31.22 -33.15 -64.41
N ASP A 141 -32.44 -33.24 -64.94
CA ASP A 141 -33.13 -34.48 -65.31
C ASP A 141 -32.15 -35.44 -65.99
N ASP A 142 -31.81 -36.53 -65.30
CA ASP A 142 -31.23 -37.71 -65.92
C ASP A 142 -32.43 -38.52 -66.46
N PRO A 143 -32.58 -38.69 -67.80
CA PRO A 143 -33.70 -39.41 -68.40
C PRO A 143 -33.71 -40.91 -68.08
#